data_AF-A0A832ZGY8-F1
#
_entry.id   AF-A0A832ZGY8-F1
#
_cell.length_a   1.000
_cell.length_b   1.000
_cell.length_c   1.000
_cell.angle_alpha   90.00
_cell.angle_beta   90.00
_cell.angle_gamma   90.00
#
_symmetry.space_group_name_H-M   'P 1'
#
loop_
_entity.id
_entity.type
_entity.pdbx_description
1 polymer ?
#
loop_
_entity_poly.entity_id
_entity_poly.type
_entity_poly.pdbx_seq_one_letter_code
_entity_poly.pdbx_strand_id
1 'polypeptide(L)'
;MKPKPVLILFFLLMGVYFYGLGLLSIADRFTFLGFWIVGSVHLMLAFGVYLGRELAISISIYVALLDFLFGLLWVIVGLTASSFVLATLSALALFLLLDEDIRMELKA
;
A
#
# COMPACT_ATOMS: atom_id res chain seq x y z
N MET A 1 -7.28 9.26 -16.21
CA MET A 1 -7.64 7.89 -15.75
C MET A 1 -8.50 8.05 -14.51
N LYS A 2 -9.51 7.20 -14.28
CA LYS A 2 -10.29 7.26 -13.04
C LYS A 2 -9.40 6.89 -11.84
N PRO A 3 -9.52 7.56 -10.68
CA PRO A 3 -8.69 7.30 -9.51
C PRO A 3 -8.89 5.89 -8.93
N LYS A 4 -10.10 5.32 -9.04
CA LYS A 4 -10.44 3.99 -8.50
C LYS A 4 -9.53 2.87 -9.04
N PRO A 5 -9.39 2.67 -10.37
CA PRO A 5 -8.42 1.72 -10.92
C PRO A 5 -6.96 1.95 -10.47
N VAL A 6 -6.53 3.21 -10.32
CA VAL A 6 -5.15 3.53 -9.96
C VAL A 6 -4.85 3.11 -8.52
N LEU A 7 -5.76 3.42 -7.59
CA LEU A 7 -5.61 3.02 -6.19
C LEU A 7 -5.70 1.50 -6.01
N ILE A 8 -6.62 0.84 -6.74
CA ILE A 8 -6.69 -0.63 -6.73
C ILE A 8 -5.38 -1.23 -7.24
N LEU A 9 -4.85 -0.73 -8.36
CA LEU A 9 -3.58 -1.20 -8.91
C LEU A 9 -2.42 -0.98 -7.94
N PHE A 10 -2.37 0.18 -7.29
CA PHE A 10 -1.37 0.47 -6.24
C PHE A 10 -1.40 -0.60 -5.14
N PHE A 11 -2.57 -0.83 -4.53
CA PHE A 11 -2.69 -1.83 -3.45
C PHE A 11 -2.40 -3.25 -3.92
N LEU A 12 -2.78 -3.62 -5.15
CA LEU A 12 -2.44 -4.91 -5.73
C LEU A 12 -0.92 -5.08 -5.92
N LEU A 13 -0.25 -4.08 -6.49
CA LEU A 13 1.20 -4.10 -6.70
C LEU A 13 1.95 -4.19 -5.37
N MET A 14 1.50 -3.46 -4.36
CA MET A 14 2.05 -3.53 -3.01
C MET A 14 1.87 -4.92 -2.38
N GLY A 15 0.69 -5.53 -2.54
CA GLY A 15 0.45 -6.91 -2.10
C GLY A 15 1.43 -7.90 -2.74
N VAL A 16 1.59 -7.84 -4.06
CA VAL A 16 2.55 -8.68 -4.80
C VAL A 16 3.99 -8.42 -4.35
N TYR A 17 4.36 -7.16 -4.16
CA TYR A 17 5.69 -6.78 -3.71
C TYR A 17 6.03 -7.39 -2.34
N PHE A 18 5.15 -7.23 -1.36
CA PHE A 18 5.37 -7.78 -0.02
C PHE A 18 5.32 -9.31 0.00
N TYR A 19 4.42 -9.95 -0.76
CA TYR A 19 4.47 -11.41 -0.90
C TYR A 19 5.77 -11.89 -1.54
N GLY A 20 6.29 -11.18 -2.54
CA GLY A 20 7.61 -11.45 -3.12
C GLY A 20 8.72 -11.39 -2.07
N LEU A 21 8.76 -10.33 -1.27
CA LEU A 21 9.73 -10.21 -0.16
C LEU A 21 9.57 -11.32 0.88
N GLY A 22 8.33 -11.70 1.19
CA GLY A 22 8.02 -12.84 2.05
C GLY A 22 8.63 -14.12 1.51
N LEU A 23 8.38 -14.45 0.24
CA LEU A 23 8.92 -15.65 -0.41
C LEU A 23 10.46 -15.68 -0.41
N LEU A 24 11.10 -14.53 -0.64
CA LEU A 24 12.56 -14.41 -0.55
C LEU A 24 13.09 -14.61 0.88
N SER A 25 12.25 -14.41 1.89
CA SER A 25 12.59 -14.50 3.31
C SER A 25 12.13 -15.81 3.95
N ILE A 26 11.82 -16.85 3.17
CA ILE A 26 11.21 -18.10 3.68
C ILE A 26 12.04 -18.83 4.74
N ALA A 27 13.36 -18.61 4.76
CA ALA A 27 14.27 -19.17 5.76
C ALA A 27 14.11 -18.51 7.15
N ASP A 28 13.62 -17.27 7.20
CA ASP A 28 13.31 -16.55 8.43
C ASP A 28 11.79 -16.47 8.62
N ARG A 29 11.28 -17.34 9.51
CA ARG A 29 9.85 -17.49 9.73
C ARG A 29 9.17 -16.18 10.18
N PHE A 30 9.83 -15.36 10.98
CA PHE A 30 9.23 -14.13 11.49
C PHE A 30 9.16 -13.06 10.39
N THR A 31 10.25 -12.89 9.64
CA THR A 31 10.29 -11.97 8.50
C THR A 31 9.30 -12.39 7.41
N PHE A 32 9.25 -13.69 7.08
CA PHE A 32 8.27 -14.26 6.15
C PHE A 32 6.83 -13.90 6.55
N LEU A 33 6.46 -14.19 7.80
CA LEU A 33 5.11 -13.94 8.31
C LEU A 33 4.78 -12.46 8.32
N GLY A 34 5.73 -11.60 8.72
CA GLY A 34 5.57 -10.15 8.70
C GLY A 34 5.21 -9.64 7.31
N PHE A 35 5.99 -9.99 6.29
CA PHE A 35 5.70 -9.59 4.92
C PHE A 35 4.40 -10.18 4.35
N TRP A 36 4.07 -11.41 4.71
CA TRP A 36 2.80 -12.01 4.32
C TRP A 36 1.59 -11.31 4.92
N ILE A 37 1.67 -10.90 6.19
CA ILE A 37 0.60 -10.13 6.83
C ILE A 37 0.43 -8.79 6.11
N VAL A 38 1.53 -8.06 5.86
CA VAL A 38 1.49 -6.76 5.18
C VAL A 38 0.91 -6.90 3.77
N GLY A 39 1.36 -7.89 2.99
CA GLY A 39 0.82 -8.14 1.65
C GLY A 39 -0.68 -8.45 1.67
N SER A 40 -1.14 -9.22 2.65
CA SER A 40 -2.57 -9.55 2.82
C SER A 40 -3.41 -8.33 3.17
N VAL A 41 -2.91 -7.43 4.02
CA VAL A 41 -3.58 -6.15 4.34
C VAL A 41 -3.79 -5.33 3.07
N HIS A 42 -2.77 -5.23 2.21
CA HIS A 42 -2.89 -4.50 0.94
C HIS A 42 -3.93 -5.11 0.00
N LEU A 43 -3.99 -6.44 -0.12
CA LEU A 43 -5.02 -7.10 -0.92
C LEU A 43 -6.44 -6.89 -0.36
N MET A 44 -6.59 -6.91 0.97
CA MET A 44 -7.87 -6.60 1.62
C MET A 44 -8.30 -5.15 1.33
N LEU A 45 -7.37 -4.20 1.32
CA LEU A 45 -7.65 -2.82 0.96
C LEU A 45 -8.01 -2.67 -0.52
N ALA A 46 -7.27 -3.31 -1.43
CA ALA A 46 -7.60 -3.32 -2.85
C ALA A 46 -9.04 -3.80 -3.08
N PHE A 47 -9.42 -4.91 -2.42
CA PHE A 47 -10.76 -5.47 -2.50
C PHE A 47 -11.82 -4.55 -1.86
N GLY A 48 -11.50 -3.95 -0.71
CA GLY A 48 -12.41 -3.02 -0.03
C GLY A 48 -12.65 -1.73 -0.82
N VAL A 49 -11.61 -1.17 -1.45
CA VAL A 49 -11.70 -0.01 -2.36
C VAL A 49 -12.47 -0.37 -3.63
N TYR A 50 -12.26 -1.56 -4.19
CA TYR A 50 -13.04 -2.06 -5.32
C TYR A 50 -14.54 -2.09 -5.00
N LEU A 51 -14.91 -2.59 -3.80
CA LEU A 51 -16.28 -2.64 -3.32
C LEU A 51 -16.84 -1.29 -2.81
N GLY A 52 -16.06 -0.20 -2.84
CA GLY A 52 -16.48 1.11 -2.34
C GLY A 52 -16.75 1.16 -0.83
N ARG A 53 -16.14 0.27 -0.05
CA ARG A 53 -16.36 0.19 1.41
C ARG A 53 -15.68 1.37 2.11
N GLU A 54 -16.46 2.22 2.77
CA GLU A 54 -15.97 3.41 3.47
C GLU A 54 -14.88 3.10 4.50
N LEU A 55 -15.05 2.04 5.29
CA LEU A 55 -14.04 1.60 6.26
C LEU A 55 -12.69 1.30 5.58
N ALA A 56 -12.71 0.60 4.44
CA ALA A 56 -11.49 0.26 3.72
C ALA A 56 -10.82 1.50 3.13
N ILE A 57 -11.60 2.44 2.58
CA ILE A 57 -11.10 3.71 2.05
C ILE A 57 -10.46 4.56 3.15
N SER A 58 -11.10 4.62 4.33
CA SER A 58 -10.56 5.35 5.49
C SER A 58 -9.27 4.73 6.00
N ILE A 59 -9.23 3.40 6.17
CA ILE A 59 -8.02 2.67 6.61
C ILE A 59 -6.89 2.82 5.58
N SER A 60 -7.21 2.88 4.29
CA SER A 60 -6.24 3.04 3.20
C SER A 60 -5.37 4.29 3.37
N ILE A 61 -5.91 5.38 3.91
CA ILE A 61 -5.14 6.62 4.18
C ILE A 61 -4.02 6.32 5.17
N TYR A 62 -4.34 5.64 6.28
CA TYR A 62 -3.38 5.35 7.34
C TYR A 62 -2.33 4.32 6.89
N VAL A 63 -2.73 3.33 6.09
CA VAL A 63 -1.78 2.35 5.55
C VAL A 63 -0.84 3.00 4.54
N ALA A 64 -1.36 3.81 3.60
CA ALA A 64 -0.50 4.55 2.67
C ALA A 64 0.44 5.53 3.39
N LEU A 65 -0.01 6.18 4.47
CA LEU A 65 0.86 7.01 5.31
C LEU A 65 1.95 6.18 5.98
N LEU A 66 1.60 5.01 6.51
CA LEU A 66 2.57 4.11 7.15
C LEU A 66 3.63 3.63 6.16
N ASP A 67 3.23 3.22 4.96
CA ASP A 67 4.16 2.81 3.90
C ASP A 67 5.07 3.96 3.46
N PHE A 68 4.53 5.18 3.35
CA PHE A 68 5.32 6.37 3.08
C PHE A 68 6.38 6.62 4.16
N LEU A 69 5.98 6.57 5.43
CA LEU A 69 6.89 6.77 6.55
C LEU A 69 7.97 5.69 6.61
N PHE A 70 7.62 4.42 6.38
CA PHE A 70 8.61 3.34 6.33
C PHE A 70 9.55 3.47 5.13
N GLY A 71 9.02 3.83 3.95
CA GLY A 71 9.83 4.13 2.78
C GLY A 71 10.85 5.22 3.06
N LEU A 72 10.43 6.33 3.68
CA LEU A 72 11.33 7.40 4.11
C LEU A 72 12.35 6.94 5.14
N LEU A 73 11.93 6.17 6.15
CA LEU A 73 12.81 5.70 7.21
C LEU A 73 13.91 4.79 6.62
N TRP A 74 13.57 3.92 5.67
CA TRP A 74 14.57 3.12 4.96
C TRP A 74 15.44 3.92 4.01
N VAL A 75 14.91 4.93 3.32
CA VAL A 75 15.72 5.85 2.53
C VAL A 75 16.82 6.52 3.39
N ILE A 76 16.50 6.87 4.65
CA ILE A 76 17.45 7.48 5.59
C ILE A 76 18.48 6.46 6.10
N VAL A 77 18.06 5.23 6.41
CA VAL A 77 18.93 4.19 6.99
C VAL A 77 19.83 3.54 5.94
N GLY A 78 19.35 3.40 4.71
CA GLY A 78 20.09 2.81 3.60
C GLY A 78 19.35 3.02 2.29
N LEU A 79 19.88 3.90 1.44
CA LEU A 79 19.23 4.27 0.18
C LEU A 79 19.17 3.06 -0.77
N THR A 80 18.04 2.35 -0.77
CA THR A 80 17.73 1.33 -1.76
C THR A 80 16.67 1.87 -2.73
N ALA A 81 16.79 1.48 -4.00
CA ALA A 81 15.83 1.87 -5.02
C ALA A 81 14.39 1.46 -4.63
N SER A 82 14.23 0.31 -3.96
CA SER A 82 12.95 -0.18 -3.47
C SER A 82 12.31 0.73 -2.41
N SER A 83 13.10 1.25 -1.47
CA SER A 83 12.58 2.15 -0.42
C SER A 83 12.17 3.51 -0.97
N PHE A 84 12.93 4.02 -1.94
CA PHE A 84 12.56 5.25 -2.65
C PHE A 84 11.25 5.08 -3.43
N VAL A 85 11.13 3.99 -4.21
CA VAL A 85 9.91 3.67 -4.95
C VAL A 85 8.71 3.50 -4.02
N LEU A 86 8.88 2.78 -2.90
CA LEU A 86 7.85 2.62 -1.87
C LEU A 86 7.36 3.98 -1.36
N ALA A 87 8.28 4.86 -0.96
CA ALA A 87 7.93 6.19 -0.47
C ALA A 87 7.19 7.01 -1.53
N THR A 88 7.69 7.04 -2.77
CA THR A 88 7.08 7.82 -3.85
C THR A 88 5.67 7.30 -4.21
N LEU A 89 5.51 5.99 -4.40
CA LEU A 89 4.20 5.42 -4.73
C LEU A 89 3.19 5.62 -3.61
N SER A 90 3.63 5.47 -2.36
CA SER A 90 2.76 5.68 -1.19
C SER A 90 2.37 7.15 -1.05
N ALA A 91 3.27 8.09 -1.34
CA ALA A 91 2.97 9.51 -1.35
C ALA A 91 1.93 9.88 -2.43
N LEU A 92 2.05 9.30 -3.63
CA LEU A 92 1.06 9.50 -4.70
C LEU A 92 -0.30 8.93 -4.34
N ALA A 93 -0.34 7.72 -3.77
CA ALA A 93 -1.58 7.12 -3.29
C ALA A 93 -2.21 7.96 -2.17
N LEU A 94 -1.39 8.44 -1.23
CA LEU A 94 -1.83 9.30 -0.13
C LEU A 94 -2.40 10.62 -0.65
N PHE A 95 -1.76 11.25 -1.63
CA PHE A 95 -2.27 12.47 -2.27
C PHE A 95 -3.67 12.27 -2.84
N LEU A 96 -3.91 11.15 -3.54
CA LEU A 96 -5.23 10.81 -4.06
C LEU A 96 -6.25 10.50 -2.95
N LEU A 97 -5.81 9.81 -1.88
CA LEU A 97 -6.68 9.41 -0.78
C LEU A 97 -7.04 10.55 0.17
N LEU A 98 -6.26 11.63 0.21
CA LEU A 98 -6.56 12.82 1.02
C LEU A 98 -7.58 13.73 0.35
N ASP A 99 -7.73 13.64 -0.97
CA ASP A 99 -8.75 14.36 -1.73
C ASP A 99 -10.15 13.79 -1.41
N GLU A 100 -11.06 14.67 -0.97
CA GLU A 100 -12.43 14.29 -0.62
C GLU A 100 -13.27 13.92 -1.84
N ASP A 101 -13.12 14.62 -2.96
CA ASP A 101 -13.85 14.34 -4.19
C ASP A 101 -13.48 12.96 -4.74
N ILE A 102 -12.18 12.63 -4.69
CA ILE A 102 -11.71 11.29 -5.05
C ILE A 102 -12.31 10.24 -4.12
N ARG A 103 -12.30 10.46 -2.80
CA ARG A 103 -12.90 9.50 -1.86
C ARG A 103 -14.40 9.31 -2.08
N MET A 104 -15.12 10.36 -2.46
CA MET A 104 -16.53 10.27 -2.83
C MET A 104 -16.72 9.47 -4.12
N GLU A 105 -15.86 9.64 -5.12
CA GLU A 105 -15.85 8.81 -6.33
C GLU A 105 -15.59 7.33 -6.01
N LEU A 106 -14.71 7.02 -5.06
CA LEU A 106 -14.42 5.63 -4.67
C LEU A 106 -15.63 4.92 -4.07
N LYS A 107 -16.48 5.65 -3.33
CA LYS A 107 -17.70 5.15 -2.68
C LYS A 107 -18.86 4.93 -3.66
N ALA A 108 -18.79 5.52 -4.86
CA ALA A 108 -19.76 5.32 -5.94
C ALA A 108 -19.53 4.00 -6.70
#